data_AF-A0A2V6JCD4-F1
#
_entry.id   AF-A0A2V6JCD4-F1
#
_cell.length_a   1.000
_cell.length_b   1.000
_cell.length_c   1.000
_cell.angle_alpha   90.00
_cell.angle_beta   90.00
_cell.angle_gamma   90.00
#
_symmetry.space_group_name_H-M   'P 1'
#
loop_
_entity.id
_entity.type
_entity.pdbx_description
1 polymer ?
#
loop_
_entity_poly.entity_id
_entity_poly.type
_entity_poly.pdbx_seq_one_letter_code
_entity_poly.pdbx_strand_id
1 'polypeptide(L)'
;MFPMPDERHGAFGIGRAGPLVPLFTFLALRSVPNASAMKLFLVFIFVGSVVVLAIMFGLGDLVTRQNVGIWQRINSGISIPWLAVLGYWLQCKRD
;
A
#
# COMPACT_ATOMS: atom_id res chain seq x y z
N MET A 1 14.95 -9.97 -5.46
CA MET A 1 13.91 -11.03 -5.37
C MET A 1 14.49 -12.35 -5.88
N PHE A 2 14.98 -13.22 -5.00
CA PHE A 2 15.81 -14.36 -5.40
C PHE A 2 15.36 -15.74 -4.88
N PRO A 3 14.86 -16.62 -5.75
CA PRO A 3 14.25 -16.30 -7.05
C PRO A 3 12.77 -16.01 -6.86
N MET A 4 12.28 -14.94 -7.47
CA MET A 4 10.87 -14.87 -7.83
C MET A 4 10.65 -15.84 -8.99
N PRO A 5 9.84 -16.91 -8.83
CA PRO A 5 9.73 -17.95 -9.83
C PRO A 5 8.45 -17.81 -10.66
N ASP A 6 8.55 -18.22 -11.93
CA ASP A 6 7.44 -18.49 -12.85
C ASP A 6 6.74 -17.25 -13.47
N GLU A 7 6.76 -17.18 -14.81
CA GLU A 7 6.06 -16.20 -15.65
C GLU A 7 4.55 -16.14 -15.38
N ARG A 8 3.98 -17.21 -14.80
CA ARG A 8 2.57 -17.28 -14.37
C ARG A 8 2.23 -16.37 -13.20
N HIS A 9 3.23 -15.83 -12.48
CA HIS A 9 3.04 -14.76 -11.49
C HIS A 9 3.08 -13.35 -12.11
N GLY A 10 2.63 -13.19 -13.36
CA GLY A 10 2.64 -11.93 -14.12
C GLY A 10 1.95 -10.74 -13.46
N ALA A 11 1.12 -10.97 -12.43
CA ALA A 11 0.56 -9.92 -11.58
C ALA A 11 1.62 -9.16 -10.74
N PHE A 12 2.89 -9.58 -10.75
CA PHE A 12 3.99 -8.88 -10.09
C PHE A 12 4.14 -7.41 -10.52
N GLY A 13 3.82 -7.09 -11.78
CA GLY A 13 3.82 -5.71 -12.26
C GLY A 13 2.78 -4.85 -11.56
N ILE A 14 1.61 -5.41 -11.22
CA ILE A 14 0.50 -4.70 -10.58
C ILE A 14 0.88 -4.28 -9.17
N GLY A 15 1.61 -5.13 -8.44
CA GLY A 15 2.11 -4.81 -7.09
C GLY A 15 2.99 -3.56 -7.04
N ARG A 16 3.70 -3.22 -8.13
CA ARG A 16 4.53 -2.01 -8.22
C ARG A 16 3.69 -0.74 -8.29
N ALA A 17 2.51 -0.82 -8.90
CA ALA A 17 1.57 0.29 -9.00
C ALA A 17 0.66 0.41 -7.78
N GLY A 18 0.59 -0.61 -6.91
CA GLY A 18 -0.24 -0.63 -5.70
C GLY A 18 -0.13 0.64 -4.83
N PRO A 19 1.07 1.15 -4.53
CA PRO A 19 1.23 2.39 -3.75
C PRO A 19 0.60 3.63 -4.41
N LEU A 20 0.41 3.65 -5.73
CA LEU A 20 -0.20 4.79 -6.41
C LEU A 20 -1.69 4.95 -6.06
N VAL A 21 -2.37 3.88 -5.63
CA VAL A 21 -3.79 3.92 -5.30
C VAL A 21 -4.08 4.90 -4.15
N PRO A 22 -3.49 4.79 -2.94
CA PRO A 22 -3.72 5.76 -1.87
C PRO A 22 -3.28 7.18 -2.23
N LEU A 23 -2.26 7.36 -3.07
CA LEU A 23 -1.86 8.67 -3.59
C LEU A 23 -2.96 9.29 -4.45
N PHE A 24 -3.50 8.55 -5.42
CA PHE A 24 -4.58 9.05 -6.25
C PHE A 24 -5.88 9.23 -5.46
N THR A 25 -6.15 8.40 -4.45
CA THR A 25 -7.26 8.63 -3.51
C THR A 25 -7.07 9.95 -2.75
N PHE A 26 -5.87 10.23 -2.24
CA PHE A 26 -5.55 11.50 -1.57
C PHE A 26 -5.82 12.69 -2.50
N LEU A 27 -5.36 12.60 -3.76
CA LEU A 27 -5.59 13.65 -4.77
C LEU A 27 -7.08 13.81 -5.11
N ALA A 28 -7.84 12.72 -5.17
CA ALA A 28 -9.29 12.75 -5.40
C ALA A 28 -10.04 13.45 -4.26
N LEU A 29 -9.58 13.31 -3.01
CA LEU A 29 -10.17 13.97 -1.86
C LEU A 29 -9.78 15.45 -1.73
N ARG A 30 -8.95 16.02 -2.62
CA ARG A 30 -8.40 17.38 -2.47
C ARG A 30 -9.47 18.45 -2.23
N SER A 31 -10.60 18.36 -2.93
CA SER A 31 -11.72 19.29 -2.87
C SER A 31 -12.80 18.90 -1.84
N VAL A 32 -12.63 17.78 -1.12
CA VAL A 32 -13.59 17.35 -0.10
C VAL A 32 -13.34 18.13 1.20
N PRO A 33 -14.32 18.91 1.70
CA PRO A 33 -14.19 19.63 2.96
C PRO A 33 -14.13 18.62 4.13
N ASN A 34 -13.41 18.97 5.20
CA ASN A 34 -13.29 18.16 6.41
C ASN A 34 -12.75 16.73 6.20
N ALA A 35 -11.89 16.54 5.18
CA ALA A 35 -11.20 15.28 4.89
C ALA A 35 -9.73 15.26 5.36
N SER A 36 -9.29 16.22 6.18
CA SER A 36 -7.88 16.39 6.59
C SER A 36 -7.29 15.15 7.26
N ALA A 37 -8.02 14.53 8.20
CA ALA A 37 -7.58 13.31 8.86
C ALA A 37 -7.43 12.13 7.89
N MET A 38 -8.40 11.94 6.97
CA MET A 38 -8.35 10.89 5.96
C MET A 38 -7.21 11.12 4.95
N LYS A 39 -6.99 12.39 4.55
CA LYS A 39 -5.85 12.76 3.71
C LYS A 39 -4.52 12.42 4.36
N LEU A 40 -4.35 12.76 5.64
CA LEU A 40 -3.13 12.42 6.40
C LEU A 40 -2.95 10.89 6.50
N PHE A 41 -4.03 10.16 6.79
CA PHE A 41 -4.01 8.69 6.79
C PHE A 41 -3.55 8.11 5.44
N LEU A 42 -4.10 8.59 4.32
CA LEU A 42 -3.73 8.15 2.98
C LEU A 42 -2.26 8.46 2.64
N VAL A 43 -1.72 9.58 3.13
CA VAL A 43 -0.28 9.89 3.00
C VAL A 43 0.56 8.86 3.76
N PHE A 44 0.18 8.49 4.99
CA PHE A 44 0.88 7.44 5.74
C PHE A 44 0.81 6.08 5.04
N ILE A 45 -0.34 5.70 4.50
CA ILE A 45 -0.48 4.46 3.73
C ILE A 45 0.40 4.50 2.48
N PHE A 46 0.42 5.61 1.75
CA PHE A 46 1.28 5.77 0.56
C PHE A 46 2.76 5.63 0.91
N VAL A 47 3.24 6.41 1.88
CA VAL A 47 4.66 6.40 2.29
C VAL A 47 5.04 5.02 2.84
N GLY A 48 4.21 4.44 3.71
CA GLY A 48 4.44 3.10 4.26
C GLY A 48 4.52 2.03 3.17
N SER A 49 3.62 2.10 2.18
CA SER A 49 3.61 1.18 1.03
C SER A 49 4.88 1.33 0.18
N VAL A 50 5.32 2.56 -0.09
CA VAL A 50 6.57 2.83 -0.85
C VAL A 50 7.79 2.31 -0.11
N VAL A 51 7.89 2.57 1.20
CA VAL A 51 9.02 2.11 2.04
C VAL A 51 9.08 0.58 2.06
N VAL A 52 7.97 -0.09 2.33
CA VAL A 52 7.92 -1.56 2.37
C VAL A 52 8.22 -2.15 1.00
N LEU A 53 7.68 -1.58 -0.08
CA LEU A 53 8.00 -2.01 -1.43
C LEU A 53 9.50 -1.86 -1.73
N ALA A 54 10.11 -0.73 -1.39
CA ALA A 54 11.54 -0.50 -1.60
C ALA A 54 12.40 -1.53 -0.84
N ILE A 55 12.05 -1.82 0.42
CA ILE A 55 12.71 -2.87 1.23
C ILE A 55 12.57 -4.22 0.54
N MET A 56 11.37 -4.60 0.10
CA MET A 56 11.12 -5.86 -0.62
C MET A 56 11.84 -5.95 -1.97
N PHE A 57 12.23 -4.82 -2.55
CA PHE A 57 13.06 -4.75 -3.75
C PHE A 57 14.56 -4.81 -3.47
N GLY A 58 14.98 -4.82 -2.21
CA GLY A 58 16.37 -4.99 -1.80
C GLY A 58 16.99 -3.77 -1.12
N LEU A 59 16.21 -2.73 -0.81
CA LEU A 59 16.74 -1.58 -0.07
C LEU A 59 17.30 -2.03 1.29
N GLY A 60 18.60 -1.81 1.49
CA GLY A 60 19.31 -2.13 2.73
C GLY A 60 19.47 -3.62 3.03
N ASP A 61 19.26 -4.51 2.04
CA ASP A 61 19.43 -5.96 2.18
C ASP A 61 18.65 -6.60 3.35
N LEU A 62 17.56 -5.95 3.77
CA LEU A 62 16.76 -6.37 4.93
C LEU A 62 15.90 -7.61 4.66
N VAL A 63 15.66 -7.95 3.38
CA VAL A 63 14.85 -9.09 2.97
C VAL A 63 15.75 -10.26 2.59
N THR A 64 15.67 -11.31 3.40
CA THR A 64 16.35 -12.58 3.20
C THR A 64 15.34 -13.69 2.91
N ARG A 65 15.82 -14.85 2.47
CA ARG A 65 14.95 -16.03 2.27
C ARG A 65 14.24 -16.47 3.55
N GLN A 66 14.85 -16.24 4.71
CA GLN A 66 14.31 -16.66 6.01
C GLN A 66 13.18 -15.74 6.49
N ASN A 67 13.20 -14.45 6.11
CA ASN A 67 12.27 -13.44 6.63
C ASN A 67 11.28 -12.89 5.58
N VAL A 68 11.37 -13.31 4.30
CA VAL A 68 10.50 -12.83 3.22
C VAL A 68 9.00 -12.95 3.53
N GLY A 69 8.59 -14.00 4.26
CA GLY A 69 7.19 -14.19 4.66
C GLY A 69 6.68 -13.11 5.62
N ILE A 70 7.55 -12.57 6.48
CA ILE A 70 7.19 -11.45 7.37
C ILE A 70 6.96 -10.19 6.55
N TRP A 71 7.86 -9.89 5.61
CA TRP A 71 7.74 -8.73 4.72
C TRP A 71 6.50 -8.79 3.83
N GLN A 72 6.13 -9.98 3.34
CA GLN A 72 4.87 -10.18 2.62
C GLN A 72 3.65 -9.89 3.49
N ARG A 73 3.63 -10.34 4.75
CA ARG A 73 2.53 -10.05 5.69
C ARG A 73 2.44 -8.56 6.02
N ILE A 74 3.58 -7.89 6.23
CA ILE A 74 3.61 -6.44 6.43
C ILE A 74 3.04 -5.72 5.20
N ASN A 75 3.48 -6.09 4.00
CA ASN A 75 2.97 -5.51 2.76
C ASN A 75 1.45 -5.71 2.62
N SER A 76 0.93 -6.92 2.88
CA SER A 76 -0.52 -7.18 2.89
C SER A 76 -1.26 -6.37 3.97
N GLY A 77 -0.67 -6.26 5.16
CA GLY A 77 -1.22 -5.50 6.28
C GLY A 77 -1.30 -3.99 6.04
N ILE A 78 -0.42 -3.44 5.20
CA ILE A 78 -0.49 -2.03 4.79
C ILE A 78 -1.40 -1.86 3.58
N SER A 79 -1.35 -2.76 2.59
CA SER A 79 -1.99 -2.57 1.28
C SER A 79 -3.49 -2.86 1.24
N ILE A 80 -4.04 -3.67 2.16
CA ILE A 80 -5.44 -4.12 2.11
C ILE A 80 -6.35 -3.39 3.12
N PRO A 81 -6.04 -3.32 4.43
CA PRO A 81 -7.00 -2.87 5.44
C PRO A 81 -7.48 -1.43 5.29
N TRP A 82 -6.64 -0.55 4.73
CA TRP A 82 -6.99 0.85 4.52
C TRP A 82 -8.18 1.04 3.56
N LEU A 83 -8.45 0.08 2.66
CA LEU A 83 -9.63 0.11 1.78
C LEU A 83 -10.93 0.03 2.59
N ALA A 84 -10.95 -0.82 3.63
CA ALA A 84 -12.09 -0.93 4.53
C ALA A 84 -12.28 0.36 5.35
N VAL A 85 -11.18 0.95 5.84
CA VAL A 85 -11.19 2.23 6.56
C VAL A 85 -11.73 3.36 5.67
N LEU A 86 -11.27 3.43 4.41
CA LEU A 86 -11.78 4.41 3.44
C LEU A 86 -13.27 4.19 3.16
N GLY A 87 -13.70 2.95 2.93
CA GLY A 87 -15.09 2.61 2.65
C GLY A 87 -16.02 3.01 3.79
N TYR A 88 -15.64 2.69 5.03
CA TYR A 88 -16.38 3.09 6.23
C TYR A 88 -16.45 4.62 6.38
N TRP A 89 -15.33 5.32 6.18
CA TRP A 89 -15.31 6.78 6.25
C TRP A 89 -16.20 7.43 5.20
N LEU A 90 -16.22 6.91 3.96
CA LEU A 90 -17.11 7.39 2.91
C LEU A 90 -18.58 7.15 3.24
N GLN A 91 -18.91 6.03 3.89
CA GLN A 91 -20.26 5.72 4.34
C GLN A 91 -20.73 6.73 5.40
N CYS A 92 -19.92 6.98 6.43
CA CYS A 92 -20.24 7.96 7.48
C CYS A 92 -20.31 9.42 7.00
N LYS A 93 -19.91 9.71 5.76
CA LYS A 93 -20.04 11.05 5.15
C LYS A 93 -21.27 11.21 4.27
N ARG A 94 -21.98 10.11 3.97
CA ARG A 94 -23.22 10.12 3.17
C ARG A 94 -24.48 10.32 4.02
N ASP A 95 -24.40 9.99 5.30
CA ASP A 95 -25.43 10.25 6.31
C ASP A 95 -25.24 11.65 6.93
#